data_AF-F4WIZ0-F1
#
_entry.id   AF-F4WIZ0-F1
#
_cell.length_a   1.000
_cell.length_b   1.000
_cell.length_c   1.000
_cell.angle_alpha   90.00
_cell.angle_beta   90.00
_cell.angle_gamma   90.00
#
_symmetry.space_group_name_H-M   'P 1'
#
loop_
_entity.id
_entity.type
_entity.pdbx_description
1 polymer ?
#
loop_
_entity_poly.entity_id
_entity_poly.type
_entity_poly.pdbx_seq_one_letter_code
_entity_poly.pdbx_strand_id
1 'polypeptide(L)'
;MTSTIVLLFVLLLLSQNIRGWHIAFPNNSEISVNNELRETFQPAFIFPGTKWCGSGNIADGPDDLGVFAMTDACCREHDNCKDIIHPMETKHGLTNSAFYTR
;
A
#
# COMPACT_ATOMS: atom_id res chain seq x y z
N MET A 1 -36.95 -6.49 -26.11
CA MET A 1 -36.26 -7.39 -25.16
C MET A 1 -34.81 -7.67 -25.55
N THR A 2 -34.48 -7.75 -26.85
CA THR A 2 -33.10 -7.97 -27.32
C THR A 2 -32.19 -6.74 -27.20
N SER A 3 -32.74 -5.54 -27.42
CA SER A 3 -31.96 -4.29 -27.41
C SER A 3 -31.38 -3.92 -26.03
N THR A 4 -32.13 -4.19 -24.95
CA THR A 4 -31.65 -3.96 -23.57
C THR A 4 -30.57 -4.95 -23.15
N ILE A 5 -30.65 -6.21 -23.62
CA ILE A 5 -29.65 -7.25 -23.35
C ILE A 5 -28.34 -6.91 -24.08
N VAL A 6 -28.42 -6.47 -25.34
CA VAL A 6 -27.24 -6.04 -26.10
C VAL A 6 -26.57 -4.84 -25.43
N LEU A 7 -27.34 -3.86 -24.94
CA LEU A 7 -26.79 -2.71 -24.24
C LEU A 7 -26.09 -3.11 -22.92
N LEU A 8 -26.67 -4.04 -22.16
CA LEU A 8 -26.08 -4.56 -20.92
C LEU A 8 -24.76 -5.31 -21.19
N PHE A 9 -24.72 -6.12 -22.25
CA PHE A 9 -23.50 -6.82 -22.67
C PHE A 9 -22.40 -5.85 -23.12
N VAL A 10 -22.75 -4.80 -23.87
CA VAL A 10 -21.79 -3.76 -24.28
C VAL A 10 -21.24 -3.02 -23.06
N LEU A 11 -22.08 -2.66 -22.09
CA LEU A 11 -21.66 -2.01 -20.84
C LEU A 11 -20.76 -2.92 -19.99
N LEU A 12 -21.09 -4.21 -19.89
CA LEU A 12 -20.27 -5.20 -19.19
C LEU A 12 -18.90 -5.37 -19.85
N LEU A 13 -18.82 -5.41 -21.19
CA LEU A 13 -17.55 -5.48 -21.92
C LEU A 13 -16.71 -4.21 -21.79
N LEU A 14 -17.34 -3.03 -21.66
CA LEU A 14 -16.65 -1.77 -21.35
C LEU A 14 -16.09 -1.76 -19.92
N SER A 15 -16.74 -2.43 -18.96
CA SER A 15 -16.23 -2.58 -17.58
C SER A 15 -15.09 -3.59 -17.42
N GLN A 16 -14.90 -4.53 -18.37
CA GLN A 16 -13.77 -5.48 -18.34
C GLN A 16 -12.40 -4.81 -18.61
N ASN A 17 -12.38 -3.53 -18.98
CA ASN A 17 -11.16 -2.74 -19.21
C ASN A 17 -10.75 -1.86 -18.02
N ILE A 18 -11.31 -2.08 -16.83
CA ILE A 18 -10.71 -1.54 -15.60
C ILE A 18 -9.41 -2.32 -15.38
N ARG A 19 -8.36 -1.89 -16.09
CA ARG A 19 -6.99 -2.30 -15.84
C ARG A 19 -6.75 -2.00 -14.36
N GLY A 20 -6.54 -3.04 -13.57
CA GLY A 20 -5.99 -2.89 -12.22
C GLY A 20 -4.79 -1.96 -12.32
N TRP A 21 -4.70 -1.00 -11.41
CA TRP A 21 -3.63 -0.01 -11.42
C TRP A 21 -2.29 -0.76 -11.33
N HIS A 22 -1.59 -0.86 -12.46
CA HIS A 22 -0.24 -1.39 -12.50
C HIS A 22 0.69 -0.27 -12.05
N ILE A 23 1.17 -0.32 -10.81
CA ILE A 23 2.16 0.63 -10.30
C ILE A 23 3.49 0.29 -10.97
N ALA A 24 3.89 1.10 -11.95
CA ALA A 24 5.23 1.05 -12.52
C ALA A 24 6.16 1.92 -11.66
N PHE A 25 7.17 1.30 -11.05
CA PHE A 25 8.21 2.02 -10.33
C PHE A 25 9.25 2.56 -11.33
N PRO A 26 9.59 3.86 -11.30
CA PRO A 26 10.76 4.34 -12.03
C PRO A 26 12.02 3.70 -11.44
N ASN A 27 12.87 3.13 -12.31
CA ASN A 27 14.14 2.52 -11.94
C ASN A 27 15.06 3.61 -11.34
N ASN A 28 15.32 3.53 -10.04
CA ASN A 28 16.14 4.47 -9.27
C ASN A 28 17.61 4.04 -9.27
N SER A 29 18.17 3.80 -10.45
CA SER A 29 19.57 3.38 -10.59
C SER A 29 20.59 4.51 -10.39
N GLU A 30 20.37 5.45 -9.46
CA GLU A 30 21.39 6.45 -9.08
C GLU A 30 21.05 7.24 -7.79
N ILE A 31 20.89 6.56 -6.66
CA ILE A 31 21.03 7.23 -5.35
C ILE A 31 22.04 6.44 -4.52
N SER A 32 23.24 7.00 -4.35
CA SER A 32 24.26 6.51 -3.42
C SER A 32 23.85 6.83 -1.99
N VAL A 33 23.09 5.91 -1.37
CA VAL A 33 22.63 6.06 0.01
C VAL A 33 23.73 5.60 0.97
N ASN A 34 24.34 6.54 1.70
CA ASN A 34 25.17 6.24 2.87
C ASN A 34 24.31 5.61 3.98
N ASN A 35 24.88 4.65 4.72
CA ASN A 35 24.18 3.79 5.70
C ASN A 35 23.45 4.53 6.85
N GLU A 36 23.65 5.83 7.05
CA GLU A 36 22.96 6.63 8.08
C GLU A 36 21.59 7.19 7.63
N LEU A 37 21.30 7.23 6.32
CA LEU A 37 20.04 7.73 5.76
C LEU A 37 19.00 6.64 5.47
N ARG A 38 19.17 5.45 6.07
CA ARG A 38 18.26 4.31 5.86
C ARG A 38 16.89 4.47 6.54
N GLU A 39 16.69 5.53 7.32
CA GLU A 39 15.44 5.86 8.02
C GLU A 39 14.52 6.82 7.22
N THR A 40 15.02 7.59 6.24
CA THR A 40 14.32 8.85 5.86
C THR A 40 13.73 8.97 4.47
N PHE A 41 13.88 8.02 3.55
CA PHE A 41 13.24 8.14 2.23
C PHE A 41 12.72 6.80 1.70
N GLN A 42 11.88 6.14 2.49
CA GLN A 42 10.79 5.39 1.88
C GLN A 42 9.71 6.45 1.59
N PRO A 43 9.44 6.84 0.33
CA PRO A 43 8.29 7.70 0.06
C PRO A 43 7.07 6.99 0.65
N ALA A 44 6.48 7.58 1.68
CA ALA A 44 5.35 7.01 2.38
C ALA A 44 4.20 6.89 1.38
N PHE A 45 4.06 5.70 0.79
CA PHE A 45 2.98 5.40 -0.13
C PHE A 45 1.72 5.18 0.70
N ILE A 46 1.14 6.28 1.18
CA ILE A 46 -0.04 6.30 2.02
C ILE A 46 -1.26 6.54 1.16
N PHE A 47 -2.30 5.75 1.37
CA PHE A 47 -3.56 5.93 0.66
C PHE A 47 -4.17 7.32 0.98
N PRO A 48 -4.53 8.14 -0.01
CA PRO A 48 -5.08 9.47 0.23
C PRO A 48 -6.31 9.45 1.14
N GLY A 49 -6.33 10.32 2.14
CA GLY A 49 -7.42 10.37 3.15
C GLY A 49 -7.23 9.43 4.34
N THR A 50 -6.10 8.72 4.38
CA THR A 50 -5.64 7.93 5.54
C THR A 50 -4.26 8.43 5.99
N LYS A 51 -3.84 8.07 7.19
CA LYS A 51 -2.50 8.36 7.71
C LYS A 51 -1.67 7.11 7.98
N TRP A 52 -2.30 5.94 8.07
CA TRP A 52 -1.69 4.67 8.44
C TRP A 52 -1.73 3.61 7.32
N CYS A 53 -2.55 3.79 6.28
CA CYS A 53 -2.68 2.78 5.24
C CYS A 53 -1.59 2.91 4.17
N GLY A 54 -0.42 2.30 4.41
CA GLY A 54 0.67 2.28 3.44
C GLY A 54 1.98 1.72 3.99
N SER A 55 3.10 2.11 3.37
CA SER A 55 4.43 1.78 3.90
C SER A 55 4.72 2.65 5.13
N GLY A 56 4.46 2.12 6.32
CA GLY A 56 4.50 2.87 7.57
C GLY A 56 3.32 3.82 7.70
N ASN A 57 3.50 4.93 8.40
CA ASN A 57 2.45 5.93 8.62
C ASN A 57 3.01 7.37 8.63
N ILE A 58 2.13 8.34 8.42
CA ILE A 58 2.39 9.79 8.47
C ILE A 58 1.61 10.47 9.61
N ALA A 59 1.22 9.69 10.62
CA ALA A 59 0.42 10.17 11.74
C ALA A 59 1.29 10.90 12.76
N ASP A 60 0.81 12.03 13.29
CA ASP A 60 1.50 12.79 14.34
C ASP A 60 1.41 12.10 15.72
N GLY A 61 0.55 11.10 15.85
CA GLY A 61 0.40 10.29 17.05
C GLY A 61 -0.64 9.17 16.88
N PRO A 62 -0.80 8.29 17.87
CA PRO A 62 -1.67 7.12 17.77
C PRO A 62 -3.12 7.45 17.42
N ASP A 63 -3.67 8.55 17.93
CA ASP A 63 -5.07 8.94 17.68
C ASP A 63 -5.26 9.81 16.42
N ASP A 64 -4.16 10.10 15.71
CA ASP A 64 -4.20 10.91 14.51
C ASP A 64 -4.62 10.06 13.30
N LEU A 65 -5.91 10.13 12.98
CA LEU A 65 -6.53 9.42 11.87
C LEU A 65 -6.94 10.40 10.75
N GLY A 66 -6.91 9.91 9.52
CA GLY A 66 -7.38 10.62 8.35
C GLY A 66 -8.91 10.68 8.24
N VAL A 67 -9.38 11.21 7.10
CA VAL A 67 -10.82 11.36 6.80
C VAL A 67 -11.54 10.01 6.78
N PHE A 68 -10.86 8.95 6.35
CA PHE A 68 -11.38 7.58 6.36
C PHE A 68 -11.08 6.87 7.69
N ALA A 69 -11.44 7.50 8.81
CA ALA A 69 -10.99 7.14 10.15
C ALA A 69 -11.22 5.66 10.52
N MET A 70 -12.35 5.04 10.14
CA MET A 70 -12.60 3.62 10.44
C MET A 70 -11.61 2.69 9.72
N THR A 71 -11.37 2.93 8.43
CA THR A 71 -10.38 2.16 7.64
C THR A 71 -8.98 2.43 8.15
N ASP A 72 -8.67 3.69 8.44
CA ASP A 72 -7.36 4.12 8.90
C ASP A 72 -7.03 3.54 10.29
N ALA A 73 -8.02 3.42 11.18
CA ALA A 73 -7.87 2.74 12.46
C ALA A 73 -7.50 1.25 12.30
N CYS A 74 -8.03 0.57 11.29
CA CYS A 74 -7.62 -0.80 10.99
C CYS A 74 -6.15 -0.87 10.53
N CYS A 75 -5.71 0.08 9.70
CA CYS A 75 -4.31 0.16 9.28
C CYS A 75 -3.38 0.50 10.44
N ARG A 76 -3.79 1.37 11.36
CA ARG A 76 -3.07 1.66 12.60
C ARG A 76 -2.88 0.42 13.46
N GLU A 77 -3.95 -0.37 13.65
CA GLU A 77 -3.86 -1.60 14.43
C GLU A 77 -2.92 -2.62 13.76
N HIS A 78 -2.98 -2.72 12.44
CA HIS A 78 -2.07 -3.53 11.64
C HIS A 78 -0.60 -3.12 11.85
N ASP A 79 -0.30 -1.82 11.75
CA ASP A 79 1.06 -1.29 11.92
C ASP A 79 1.61 -1.49 13.34
N ASN A 80 0.73 -1.55 14.34
CA ASN A 80 1.09 -1.82 15.73
C ASN A 80 1.23 -3.31 16.07
N CYS A 81 1.22 -4.20 15.06
CA CYS A 81 1.47 -5.62 15.27
C CYS A 81 2.84 -5.85 15.94
N LYS A 82 2.84 -6.59 17.05
CA LYS A 82 4.08 -6.89 17.81
C LYS A 82 4.98 -7.92 17.14
N ASP A 83 4.44 -8.69 16.20
CA ASP A 83 5.15 -9.74 15.49
C ASP A 83 5.09 -9.51 14.00
N ILE A 84 6.07 -8.75 13.51
CA ILE A 84 6.28 -8.46 12.10
C ILE A 84 7.63 -9.01 11.64
N ILE A 85 7.75 -9.19 10.33
CA ILE A 85 8.98 -9.49 9.62
C ILE A 85 9.25 -8.34 8.64
N HIS A 86 10.21 -7.48 8.96
CA HIS A 86 10.61 -6.34 8.16
C HIS A 86 11.10 -6.76 6.77
N PRO A 87 11.18 -5.82 5.80
CA PRO A 87 11.77 -6.09 4.50
C PRO A 87 13.16 -6.72 4.63
N MET A 88 13.41 -7.79 3.88
CA MET A 88 14.68 -8.55 3.89
C MET A 88 15.03 -9.23 5.22
N GLU A 89 14.14 -9.21 6.22
CA GLU A 89 14.38 -9.84 7.51
C GLU A 89 14.09 -11.35 7.47
N THR A 90 14.79 -12.12 8.31
CA THR A 90 14.47 -13.52 8.60
C THR A 90 14.10 -13.67 10.06
N LYS A 91 12.91 -14.20 10.32
CA LYS A 91 12.35 -14.44 11.67
C LYS A 91 11.53 -15.71 11.66
N HIS A 92 11.51 -16.46 12.77
CA HIS A 92 10.77 -17.73 12.88
C HIS A 92 11.15 -18.78 11.81
N GLY A 93 12.37 -18.71 11.27
CA GLY A 93 12.81 -19.56 10.16
C GLY A 93 12.22 -19.21 8.79
N LEU A 94 11.50 -18.09 8.68
CA LEU A 94 10.91 -17.55 7.46
C LEU A 94 11.64 -16.27 7.04
N THR A 95 11.92 -16.11 5.74
CA THR A 95 12.55 -14.91 5.19
C THR A 95 11.53 -14.08 4.41
N ASN A 96 11.37 -12.81 4.79
CA ASN A 96 10.60 -11.86 4.01
C ASN A 96 11.45 -11.29 2.86
N SER A 97 11.33 -11.89 1.67
CA SER A 97 12.02 -11.44 0.46
C SER A 97 11.34 -10.25 -0.25
N ALA A 98 10.35 -9.61 0.37
CA ALA A 98 9.69 -8.42 -0.19
C ALA A 98 10.33 -7.13 0.34
N PHE A 99 10.08 -6.02 -0.35
CA PHE A 99 10.52 -4.68 0.05
C PHE A 99 9.54 -3.99 1.03
N TYR A 100 8.53 -4.71 1.52
CA TYR A 100 7.53 -4.23 2.47
C TYR A 100 7.38 -5.23 3.64
N THR A 101 6.91 -4.75 4.79
CA THR A 101 6.70 -5.54 6.00
C THR A 101 5.66 -6.63 5.79
N ARG A 102 5.87 -7.78 6.42
CA ARG A 102 4.91 -8.89 6.50
C ARG A 102 4.58 -9.25 7.93
#